data_AF-A0AA51UH32-F1
#
_entry.id   AF-A0AA51UH32-F1
#
_cell.length_a   1.000
_cell.length_b   1.000
_cell.length_c   1.000
_cell.angle_alpha   90.00
_cell.angle_beta   90.00
_cell.angle_gamma   90.00
#
_symmetry.space_group_name_H-M   'P 1'
#
loop_
_entity.id
_entity.type
_entity.pdbx_description
1 polymer ?
#
loop_
_entity_poly.entity_id
_entity_poly.type
_entity_poly.pdbx_seq_one_letter_code
_entity_poly.pdbx_strand_id
1 'polypeptide(L)' 'MILIQKRYQDIADEINEKDIDRVKLNLTITRKVCCGGRDKKDYDLGWVENPKDMKITTVKDYEIKDRVLEVWIEP' A
#
# COMPACT_ATOMS: atom_id res chain seq x y z
N MET A 1 11.34 -5.11 -10.68
CA MET A 1 11.56 -4.48 -9.36
C MET A 1 10.24 -3.97 -8.82
N ILE A 2 10.02 -3.86 -7.50
CA ILE A 2 8.80 -3.25 -6.95
C ILE A 2 9.10 -1.80 -6.55
N LEU A 3 8.31 -0.85 -7.07
CA LEU A 3 8.41 0.57 -6.77
C LEU A 3 7.25 1.01 -5.88
N ILE A 4 7.57 1.60 -4.72
CA ILE A 4 6.57 2.18 -3.81
C ILE A 4 6.72 3.69 -3.79
N GLN A 5 5.67 4.41 -4.15
CA GLN A 5 5.63 5.86 -4.04
C GLN A 5 4.71 6.28 -2.90
N LYS A 6 5.30 6.89 -1.86
CA LYS A 6 4.55 7.39 -0.71
C LYS A 6 3.69 8.59 -1.09
N ARG A 7 2.54 8.71 -0.45
CA ARG A 7 1.66 9.87 -0.61
C ARG A 7 2.37 11.13 -0.09
N TYR A 8 2.23 12.23 -0.82
CA TYR A 8 2.83 13.53 -0.50
C TYR A 8 4.37 13.54 -0.46
N GLN A 9 5.01 12.52 -1.03
CA GLN A 9 6.45 12.47 -1.23
C GLN A 9 6.74 12.10 -2.68
N ASP A 10 7.70 12.80 -3.29
CA ASP A 10 8.19 12.48 -4.63
C ASP A 10 9.27 11.39 -4.61
N ILE A 11 9.53 10.81 -3.44
CA ILE A 11 10.49 9.73 -3.24
C ILE A 11 9.79 8.40 -3.50
N ALA A 12 10.38 7.60 -4.38
CA ALA A 12 9.98 6.22 -4.60
C ALA A 12 10.99 5.30 -3.90
N ASP A 13 10.49 4.44 -3.02
CA ASP A 13 11.26 3.38 -2.39
C ASP A 13 11.34 2.19 -3.36
N GLU A 14 12.54 1.66 -3.54
CA GLU A 14 12.80 0.49 -4.40
C GLU A 14 12.93 -0.76 -3.55
N ILE A 15 12.12 -1.78 -3.86
CA ILE A 15 12.14 -3.07 -3.16
C ILE A 15 12.50 -4.16 -4.17
N ASN A 16 13.45 -5.00 -3.78
CA ASN A 16 13.87 -6.12 -4.59
C ASN A 16 12.81 -7.22 -4.56
N GLU A 17 12.39 -7.66 -5.74
CA GLU A 17 11.38 -8.72 -5.89
C GLU A 17 11.81 -10.04 -5.28
N LYS A 18 13.14 -10.30 -5.22
CA LYS A 18 13.69 -11.53 -4.65
C LYS A 18 13.46 -11.65 -3.14
N ASP A 19 13.19 -10.53 -2.48
CA ASP A 19 12.99 -10.49 -1.03
C ASP A 19 11.51 -10.68 -0.66
N ILE A 20 10.61 -10.67 -1.65
CA ILE A 20 9.17 -10.63 -1.46
C ILE A 20 8.46 -11.68 -2.31
N ASP A 21 7.75 -12.58 -1.64
CA ASP A 21 6.99 -13.65 -2.30
C ASP A 21 5.57 -13.19 -2.65
N ARG A 22 5.01 -12.28 -1.84
CA ARG A 22 3.62 -11.80 -1.97
C ARG A 22 3.48 -10.33 -1.59
N VAL A 23 2.54 -9.64 -2.22
CA VAL A 23 2.11 -8.29 -1.84
C VAL A 23 0.67 -8.33 -1.39
N LYS A 24 0.39 -7.88 -0.17
CA LYS A 24 -0.96 -7.67 0.33
C LYS A 24 -1.32 -6.19 0.15
N LEU A 25 -2.46 -5.93 -0.48
CA LEU A 25 -2.94 -4.59 -0.73
C LEU A 25 -4.10 -4.27 0.19
N ASN A 26 -3.99 -3.21 0.97
CA ASN A 26 -5.04 -2.70 1.82
C ASN A 26 -5.38 -1.27 1.38
N LEU A 27 -6.66 -0.92 1.36
CA LEU A 27 -7.16 0.40 1.02
C LEU A 27 -7.82 1.04 2.24
N THR A 28 -7.24 2.12 2.73
CA THR A 28 -7.86 2.99 3.71
C THR A 28 -8.61 4.11 3.01
N ILE A 29 -9.91 4.24 3.26
CA ILE A 29 -10.72 5.37 2.79
C ILE A 29 -11.15 6.20 4.01
N THR A 30 -10.73 7.46 4.05
CA THR A 30 -11.19 8.44 5.04
C THR A 30 -12.24 9.35 4.40
N ARG A 31 -13.49 9.32 4.88
CA ARG A 31 -14.59 10.17 4.38
C ARG A 31 -15.03 11.17 5.45
N LYS A 32 -15.34 12.39 5.01
CA LYS A 32 -15.98 13.39 5.88
C LYS A 32 -17.46 13.01 6.03
N VAL A 33 -17.94 12.93 7.27
CA VAL A 33 -19.35 12.70 7.58
C VAL A 33 -20.01 13.99 8.08
N CYS A 34 -21.34 13.98 8.22
CA CYS A 34 -22.09 15.14 8.69
C CYS A 34 -21.54 15.63 10.05
N CYS A 35 -21.65 16.93 10.30
CA CYS A 35 -21.17 17.58 11.53
C CYS A 35 -19.64 17.56 11.76
N GLY A 36 -18.83 17.36 10.71
CA GLY A 36 -17.37 17.50 10.80
C GLY A 36 -16.64 16.25 11.30
N GLY A 37 -17.36 15.15 11.52
CA GLY A 37 -16.75 13.85 11.80
C GLY A 37 -15.97 13.30 10.60
N ARG A 38 -15.07 12.36 10.89
CA ARG A 38 -14.36 11.57 9.88
C ARG A 38 -14.67 10.10 10.12
N ASP A 39 -15.11 9.41 9.09
CA ASP A 39 -15.28 7.96 9.10
C ASP A 39 -14.11 7.34 8.34
N LYS A 40 -13.48 6.33 8.94
CA LYS A 40 -12.35 5.61 8.35
C LYS A 40 -12.80 4.17 8.10
N LYS A 41 -12.66 3.73 6.85
CA LYS A 41 -12.93 2.34 6.45
C LYS A 41 -11.70 1.74 5.81
N ASP A 42 -11.29 0.59 6.31
CA ASP A 42 -10.20 -0.19 5.76
C ASP A 42 -10.78 -1.37 4.96
N TYR A 43 -10.26 -1.58 3.75
CA TYR A 43 -10.68 -2.63 2.83
C TYR A 43 -9.48 -3.51 2.49
N ASP A 44 -9.65 -4.82 2.61
CA ASP A 44 -8.69 -5.79 2.08
C ASP A 44 -8.93 -5.91 0.57
N LEU A 45 -7.93 -5.51 -0.23
CA LEU A 45 -7.98 -5.66 -1.69
C LEU A 45 -7.43 -7.02 -2.15
N GLY A 46 -6.88 -7.81 -1.23
CA GLY A 46 -6.33 -9.12 -1.49
C GLY A 46 -4.82 -9.12 -1.71
N TRP A 47 -4.36 -10.16 -2.39
CA TRP A 47 -2.95 -10.54 -2.45
C TRP A 47 -2.52 -10.72 -3.90
N VAL A 48 -1.32 -10.24 -4.21
CA VAL A 48 -0.62 -10.50 -5.48
C VAL A 48 0.52 -11.47 -5.17
N GLU A 49 0.47 -12.65 -5.77
CA GLU A 49 1.55 -13.63 -5.71
C GLU A 49 2.59 -13.37 -6.80
N ASN A 50 3.87 -13.62 -6.50
CA ASN A 50 5.00 -13.40 -7.42
C ASN A 50 5.01 -11.98 -8.03
N PRO A 51 5.04 -10.93 -7.20
CA PRO A 51 5.02 -9.55 -7.69
C PRO A 51 6.24 -9.27 -8.56
N LYS A 52 6.00 -8.94 -9.83
CA LYS A 52 7.04 -8.57 -10.79
C LYS A 52 6.72 -7.24 -11.45
N ASP A 53 7.72 -6.35 -11.50
CA ASP A 53 7.68 -5.05 -12.16
C ASP A 53 6.49 -4.18 -11.75
N MET A 54 6.10 -4.25 -10.47
CA MET A 54 4.96 -3.51 -9.92
C MET A 54 5.36 -2.10 -9.51
N LYS A 55 4.47 -1.14 -9.80
CA LYS A 55 4.52 0.23 -9.24
C LYS A 55 3.25 0.50 -8.45
N ILE A 56 3.40 0.80 -7.18
CA ILE A 56 2.29 1.14 -6.28
C ILE A 56 2.44 2.59 -5.85
N THR A 57 1.40 3.38 -6.06
CA THR A 57 1.38 4.82 -5.77
C THR A 57 0.40 5.12 -4.65
N THR A 58 0.43 6.36 -4.13
CA THR A 58 -0.46 6.82 -3.05
C THR A 58 -0.37 5.96 -1.79
N VAL A 59 0.81 5.40 -1.54
CA VAL A 59 1.05 4.55 -0.38
C VAL A 59 1.13 5.43 0.86
N LYS A 60 0.26 5.16 1.83
CA LYS A 60 0.32 5.78 3.14
C LYS A 60 1.48 5.20 3.93
N ASP A 61 1.53 3.88 3.97
CA ASP A 61 2.55 3.12 4.70
C ASP A 61 2.70 1.73 4.09
N TYR A 62 3.85 1.11 4.33
CA TYR A 62 4.08 -0.28 3.97
C TYR A 62 4.97 -0.96 5.00
N GLU A 63 4.81 -2.27 5.14
CA GLU A 63 5.61 -3.08 6.02
C GLU A 63 6.03 -4.37 5.30
N ILE A 64 7.23 -4.86 5.59
CA ILE A 64 7.69 -6.15 5.10
C ILE A 64 7.76 -7.09 6.30
N LYS A 65 6.94 -8.15 6.29
CA LYS A 65 6.91 -9.20 7.31
C LYS A 65 6.92 -10.56 6.63
N ASP A 66 7.80 -11.47 7.05
CA ASP A 66 7.85 -12.84 6.53
C ASP A 66 7.85 -12.92 4.99
N ARG A 67 8.60 -12.04 4.30
CA ARG A 67 8.66 -11.92 2.83
C ARG A 67 7.32 -11.53 2.17
N VAL A 68 6.38 -10.99 2.95
CA VAL A 68 5.14 -10.38 2.48
C VAL A 68 5.27 -8.86 2.58
N LEU A 69 4.99 -8.18 1.48
CA LEU A 69 4.84 -6.72 1.44
C LEU A 69 3.40 -6.35 1.76
N GLU A 70 3.13 -5.87 2.97
CA GLU A 70 1.82 -5.30 3.29
C GLU A 70 1.82 -3.81 2.95
N VAL A 71 0.97 -3.42 2.00
CA VAL A 71 0.87 -2.02 1.55
C VAL A 71 -0.48 -1.45 1.97
N TRP A 72 -0.46 -0.24 2.51
CA TRP A 72 -1.63 0.54 2.86
C TRP A 72 -1.74 1.73 1.91
N ILE A 73 -2.76 1.72 1.07
CA ILE A 73 -3.05 2.78 0.10
C ILE A 73 -4.11 3.70 0.71
N GLU A 74 -3.90 5.02 0.66
CA GLU A 74 -4.91 6.00 1.06
C GLU A 74 -5.04 7.08 -0.03
N PRO A 75 -6.15 7.10 -0.78
CA PRO A 75 -6.36 8.07 -1.86
C PRO A 75 -6.56 9.50 -1.37
#